data_AF-A0A352FJM0-F1
#
_entry.id   AF-A0A352FJM0-F1
#
_cell.length_a   1.000
_cell.length_b   1.000
_cell.length_c   1.000
_cell.angle_alpha   90.00
_cell.angle_beta   90.00
_cell.angle_gamma   90.00
#
_symmetry.space_group_name_H-M   'P 1'
#
loop_
_entity.id
_entity.type
_entity.pdbx_description
1 polymer ?
#
loop_
_entity_poly.entity_id
_entity_poly.type
_entity_poly.pdbx_seq_one_letter_code
_entity_poly.pdbx_strand_id
1 'polypeptide(L)'
;MSVDLFAQAPANRAAALRTLRGCSTHPITLGCNEDTAGYLIGLYDHGDHSLLPPLLNAGLHSDGALSEILGDFYSNVLSKNPRAFLSSVRLRPLKQQRHLCWMAGATDGSGIGTEMLHDVRHSLRVISSRRDGALSSVARVCLANVNRANASK
;
A
#
# COMPACT_ATOMS: atom_id res chain seq x y z
N MET A 1 29.26 -21.98 15.58
CA MET A 1 28.11 -21.11 15.89
C MET A 1 27.54 -20.65 14.56
N SER A 2 26.50 -21.33 14.09
CA SER A 2 25.79 -20.96 12.87
C SER A 2 24.70 -19.97 13.25
N VAL A 3 24.77 -18.76 12.70
CA VAL A 3 23.71 -17.76 12.84
C VAL A 3 22.71 -18.06 11.74
N ASP A 4 21.62 -18.75 12.08
CA ASP A 4 20.48 -18.93 11.18
C ASP A 4 19.84 -17.55 10.93
N LEU A 5 20.19 -16.98 9.77
CA LEU A 5 19.75 -15.67 9.26
C LEU A 5 18.52 -15.83 8.34
N PHE A 6 17.64 -16.77 8.65
CA PHE A 6 16.35 -16.88 7.99
C PHE A 6 15.28 -16.28 8.91
N ALA A 7 14.78 -15.11 8.54
CA ALA A 7 13.61 -14.53 9.17
C ALA A 7 12.46 -15.54 9.09
N GLN A 8 12.14 -16.16 10.23
CA GLN A 8 10.99 -17.06 10.30
C GLN A 8 9.72 -16.25 10.07
N ALA A 9 8.92 -16.67 9.08
CA ALA A 9 7.58 -16.14 8.88
C ALA A 9 6.81 -16.15 10.21
N PRO A 10 6.15 -15.05 10.61
CA PRO A 10 5.53 -14.96 11.91
C PRO A 10 4.50 -16.07 12.15
N ALA A 11 4.63 -16.79 13.28
CA ALA A 11 3.83 -17.98 13.60
C ALA A 11 2.32 -17.73 13.71
N ASN A 12 1.89 -16.47 13.85
CA ASN A 12 0.49 -16.08 13.76
C ASN A 12 0.32 -14.59 13.42
N ARG A 13 -0.86 -14.24 12.89
CA ARG A 13 -1.28 -12.89 12.52
C ARG A 13 -1.00 -11.81 13.56
N ALA A 14 -1.23 -12.10 14.85
CA ALA A 14 -1.02 -11.13 15.92
C ALA A 14 0.46 -10.80 16.13
N ALA A 15 1.34 -11.81 16.05
CA ALA A 15 2.78 -11.61 16.06
C ALA A 15 3.23 -10.79 14.84
N ALA A 16 2.75 -11.14 13.65
CA ALA A 16 3.05 -10.42 12.41
C ALA A 16 2.68 -8.94 12.50
N LEU A 17 1.49 -8.61 13.03
CA LEU A 17 1.06 -7.23 13.22
C LEU A 17 1.90 -6.47 14.25
N ARG A 18 2.39 -7.13 15.30
CA ARG A 18 3.32 -6.51 16.25
C ARG A 18 4.66 -6.21 15.58
N THR A 19 5.18 -7.16 14.81
CA THR A 19 6.42 -6.99 14.03
C THR A 19 6.29 -5.86 13.01
N LEU A 20 5.20 -5.82 12.24
CA LEU A 20 4.94 -4.77 11.25
C LEU A 20 4.85 -3.37 11.90
N ARG A 21 4.31 -3.25 13.11
CA ARG A 21 4.30 -1.97 13.85
C ARG A 21 5.70 -1.48 14.20
N GLY A 22 6.65 -2.41 14.39
CA GLY A 22 8.06 -2.09 14.58
C GLY A 22 8.71 -1.37 13.39
N CYS A 23 8.10 -1.45 12.20
CA CYS A 23 8.47 -0.67 11.01
C CYS A 23 8.01 0.78 11.05
N SER A 24 7.09 1.14 11.97
CA SER A 24 6.50 2.48 12.05
C SER A 24 7.12 3.34 13.16
N THR A 25 8.23 2.91 13.76
CA THR A 25 8.92 3.61 14.86
C THR A 25 10.35 4.00 14.46
N HIS A 26 10.88 5.03 15.10
CA HIS A 26 12.32 5.36 15.05
C HIS A 26 12.93 5.17 16.45
N PRO A 27 14.00 4.36 16.59
CA PRO A 27 14.64 3.53 15.55
C PRO A 27 13.74 2.38 15.08
N ILE A 28 14.00 1.89 13.87
CA ILE A 28 13.37 0.67 13.34
C ILE A 28 13.78 -0.50 14.25
N THR A 29 12.79 -1.25 14.74
CA THR A 29 13.04 -2.38 15.66
C THR A 29 13.25 -3.69 14.89
N LEU A 30 13.94 -4.65 15.51
CA LEU A 30 14.31 -5.94 14.92
C LEU A 30 13.07 -6.69 14.37
N GLY A 31 13.19 -7.24 13.15
CA GLY A 31 12.12 -8.02 12.50
C GLY A 31 11.25 -7.23 11.52
N CYS A 32 11.44 -5.92 11.38
CA CYS A 32 10.83 -5.16 10.30
C CYS A 32 11.44 -5.56 8.94
N ASN A 33 10.77 -6.45 8.21
CA ASN A 33 11.19 -6.86 6.88
C ASN A 33 10.00 -7.12 5.96
N GLU A 34 10.30 -7.20 4.68
CA GLU A 34 9.40 -7.52 3.58
C GLU A 34 8.68 -8.86 3.78
N ASP A 35 9.29 -9.86 4.42
CA ASP A 35 8.68 -11.16 4.67
C ASP A 35 7.42 -11.05 5.56
N THR A 36 7.49 -10.21 6.61
CA THR A 36 6.34 -9.95 7.49
C THR A 36 5.20 -9.27 6.72
N ALA A 37 5.53 -8.31 5.84
CA ALA A 37 4.54 -7.66 5.00
C ALA A 37 3.94 -8.66 4.00
N GLY A 38 4.76 -9.48 3.35
CA GLY A 38 4.33 -10.53 2.41
C GLY A 38 3.37 -11.53 3.04
N TYR A 39 3.65 -12.00 4.27
CA TYR A 39 2.74 -12.86 5.01
C TYR A 39 1.38 -12.19 5.25
N LEU A 40 1.37 -10.92 5.71
CA LEU A 40 0.13 -10.18 5.97
C LEU A 40 -0.64 -9.84 4.69
N ILE A 41 0.06 -9.56 3.59
CA ILE A 41 -0.54 -9.41 2.25
C ILE A 41 -1.20 -10.72 1.83
N GLY A 42 -0.53 -11.86 2.02
CA GLY A 42 -1.10 -13.17 1.77
C GLY A 42 -2.40 -13.40 2.54
N LEU A 43 -2.45 -13.04 3.83
CA LEU A 43 -3.69 -13.12 4.61
C LEU A 43 -4.79 -12.18 4.08
N TYR A 44 -4.43 -10.97 3.64
CA TYR A 44 -5.38 -10.05 3.02
C TYR A 44 -5.98 -10.65 1.74
N ASP A 45 -5.15 -11.24 0.88
CA ASP A 45 -5.58 -11.87 -0.37
C ASP A 45 -6.49 -13.10 -0.12
N HIS A 46 -6.37 -13.75 1.04
CA HIS A 46 -7.27 -14.81 1.50
C HIS A 46 -8.52 -14.29 2.22
N GLY A 47 -8.77 -12.98 2.20
CA GLY A 47 -10.02 -12.36 2.65
C GLY A 47 -9.95 -11.60 3.98
N ASP A 48 -8.80 -11.54 4.65
CA ASP A 48 -8.65 -10.71 5.86
C ASP A 48 -8.41 -9.23 5.51
N HIS A 49 -9.47 -8.57 5.05
CA HIS A 49 -9.41 -7.17 4.62
C HIS A 49 -9.14 -6.19 5.76
N SER A 50 -9.19 -6.63 7.02
CA SER A 50 -8.82 -5.79 8.18
C SER A 50 -7.31 -5.48 8.23
N LEU A 51 -6.50 -6.12 7.39
CA LEU A 51 -5.07 -5.89 7.25
C LEU A 51 -4.70 -4.70 6.37
N LEU A 52 -5.64 -4.14 5.60
CA LEU A 52 -5.34 -2.98 4.75
C LEU A 52 -4.88 -1.74 5.57
N PRO A 53 -5.56 -1.31 6.65
CA PRO A 53 -5.08 -0.19 7.46
C PRO A 53 -3.67 -0.34 8.05
N PRO A 54 -3.30 -1.47 8.71
CA PRO A 54 -1.95 -1.63 9.23
C PRO A 54 -0.88 -1.74 8.12
N LEU A 55 -1.17 -2.36 6.98
CA LEU A 55 -0.26 -2.37 5.83
C LEU A 55 -0.02 -0.94 5.32
N LEU A 56 -1.08 -0.16 5.11
CA LEU A 56 -0.96 1.26 4.74
C LEU A 56 -0.17 2.11 5.77
N ASN A 57 -0.18 1.74 7.05
CA ASN A 57 0.64 2.43 8.05
C ASN A 57 2.13 2.14 7.86
N ALA A 58 2.48 0.88 7.57
CA ALA A 58 3.85 0.49 7.28
C ALA A 58 4.41 1.26 6.07
N GLY A 59 3.60 1.47 5.04
CA GLY A 59 4.01 2.22 3.84
C GLY A 59 4.41 3.68 4.08
N LEU A 60 3.98 4.29 5.19
CA LEU A 60 4.36 5.68 5.52
C LEU A 60 5.81 5.82 5.97
N HIS A 61 6.42 4.71 6.37
CA HIS A 61 7.76 4.67 6.95
C HIS A 61 8.66 3.62 6.28
N SER A 62 8.18 2.97 5.22
CA SER A 62 8.92 1.95 4.49
C SER A 62 9.98 2.55 3.57
N ASP A 63 11.03 1.78 3.34
CA ASP A 63 12.06 2.00 2.33
C ASP A 63 12.47 0.65 1.71
N GLY A 64 13.37 0.69 0.72
CA GLY A 64 13.92 -0.51 0.05
C GLY A 64 12.86 -1.56 -0.35
N ALA A 65 13.17 -2.82 -0.07
CA ALA A 65 12.33 -3.97 -0.39
C ALA A 65 10.92 -3.90 0.25
N LEU A 66 10.80 -3.31 1.45
CA LEU A 66 9.50 -3.14 2.10
C LEU A 66 8.62 -2.14 1.33
N SER A 67 9.19 -1.06 0.81
CA SER A 67 8.45 -0.11 -0.02
C SER A 67 7.99 -0.73 -1.34
N GLU A 68 8.82 -1.59 -1.94
CA GLU A 68 8.50 -2.26 -3.19
C GLU A 68 7.29 -3.20 -3.03
N ILE A 69 7.35 -4.14 -2.07
CA ILE A 69 6.26 -5.10 -1.84
C ILE A 69 4.94 -4.41 -1.43
N LEU A 70 5.02 -3.32 -0.64
CA LEU A 70 3.85 -2.55 -0.26
C LEU A 70 3.29 -1.73 -1.44
N GLY A 71 4.15 -1.19 -2.30
CA GLY A 71 3.76 -0.48 -3.52
C GLY A 71 2.97 -1.38 -4.47
N ASP A 72 3.48 -2.59 -4.72
CA ASP A 72 2.80 -3.61 -5.53
C ASP A 72 1.44 -3.99 -4.94
N PHE A 73 1.41 -4.25 -3.64
CA PHE A 73 0.17 -4.53 -2.93
C PHE A 73 -0.85 -3.39 -3.06
N TYR A 74 -0.44 -2.14 -2.85
CA TYR A 74 -1.34 -0.99 -2.97
C TYR A 74 -1.85 -0.80 -4.39
N SER A 75 -1.01 -1.01 -5.40
CA SER A 75 -1.41 -1.00 -6.82
C SER A 75 -2.49 -2.03 -7.10
N ASN A 76 -2.29 -3.27 -6.63
CA ASN A 76 -3.24 -4.37 -6.77
C ASN A 76 -4.57 -4.07 -6.06
N VAL A 77 -4.55 -3.55 -4.84
CA VAL A 77 -5.78 -3.16 -4.11
C VAL A 77 -6.48 -1.99 -4.79
N LEU A 78 -5.74 -0.98 -5.25
CA LEU A 78 -6.30 0.16 -5.97
C LEU A 78 -6.94 -0.23 -7.30
N SER A 79 -6.33 -1.18 -8.02
CA SER A 79 -6.87 -1.72 -9.27
C SER A 79 -8.13 -2.55 -9.05
N LYS A 80 -8.08 -3.55 -8.16
CA LYS A 80 -9.19 -4.50 -7.95
C LYS A 80 -10.33 -3.93 -7.09
N ASN A 81 -9.99 -3.14 -6.08
CA ASN A 81 -10.91 -2.65 -5.06
C ASN A 81 -10.71 -1.15 -4.76
N PRO A 82 -10.84 -0.25 -5.76
CA PRO A 82 -10.48 1.16 -5.62
C PRO A 82 -11.22 1.85 -4.47
N ARG A 83 -12.48 1.50 -4.23
CA ARG A 83 -13.27 2.09 -3.13
C ARG A 83 -12.74 1.72 -1.75
N ALA A 84 -12.26 0.49 -1.56
CA ALA A 84 -11.69 0.05 -0.28
C ALA A 84 -10.39 0.80 0.00
N PHE A 85 -9.49 0.84 -0.99
CA PHE A 85 -8.24 1.61 -0.91
C PHE A 85 -8.51 3.08 -0.56
N LEU A 86 -9.36 3.75 -1.33
CA LEU A 86 -9.68 5.16 -1.13
C LEU A 86 -10.37 5.43 0.22
N SER A 87 -11.22 4.51 0.69
CA SER A 87 -11.88 4.65 1.99
C SER A 87 -10.88 4.58 3.15
N SER A 88 -9.88 3.70 3.06
CA SER A 88 -8.80 3.63 4.05
C SER A 88 -7.84 4.82 3.96
N VAL A 89 -7.54 5.30 2.75
CA VAL A 89 -6.65 6.45 2.54
C VAL A 89 -7.29 7.77 2.97
N ARG A 90 -8.59 7.98 2.76
CA ARG A 90 -9.25 9.27 3.08
C ARG A 90 -9.16 9.64 4.57
N LEU A 91 -9.02 8.65 5.45
CA LEU A 91 -8.95 8.83 6.90
C LEU A 91 -7.61 9.45 7.35
N ARG A 92 -6.67 9.65 6.41
CA ARG A 92 -5.30 10.09 6.68
C ARG A 92 -5.10 11.56 6.32
N PRO A 93 -4.12 12.27 6.93
CA PRO A 93 -3.71 13.60 6.50
C PRO A 93 -3.31 13.66 5.03
N LEU A 94 -3.55 14.79 4.36
CA LEU A 94 -3.32 14.96 2.92
C LEU A 94 -1.91 14.56 2.45
N LYS A 95 -0.87 14.83 3.26
CA LYS A 95 0.52 14.42 2.96
C LYS A 95 0.63 12.90 2.85
N GLN A 96 0.02 12.16 3.78
CA GLN A 96 -0.01 10.71 3.79
C GLN A 96 -0.85 10.15 2.62
N GLN A 97 -1.96 10.82 2.29
CA GLN A 97 -2.76 10.43 1.12
C GLN A 97 -1.93 10.49 -0.17
N ARG A 98 -1.24 11.62 -0.40
CA ARG A 98 -0.37 11.79 -1.57
C ARG A 98 0.71 10.71 -1.64
N HIS A 99 1.37 10.43 -0.52
CA HIS A 99 2.42 9.42 -0.42
C HIS A 99 1.91 8.02 -0.78
N LEU A 100 0.84 7.56 -0.13
CA LEU A 100 0.28 6.22 -0.36
C LEU A 100 -0.28 6.06 -1.78
N CYS A 101 -0.93 7.10 -2.31
CA CYS A 101 -1.37 7.08 -3.70
C CYS A 101 -0.20 7.08 -4.69
N TRP A 102 0.91 7.75 -4.37
CA TRP A 102 2.12 7.71 -5.19
C TRP A 102 2.75 6.33 -5.16
N MET A 103 2.90 5.71 -3.98
CA MET A 103 3.39 4.33 -3.85
C MET A 103 2.55 3.34 -4.64
N ALA A 104 1.21 3.44 -4.56
CA ALA A 104 0.31 2.61 -5.37
C ALA A 104 0.53 2.81 -6.88
N GLY A 105 0.92 4.01 -7.31
CA GLY A 105 1.28 4.30 -8.70
C GLY A 105 2.69 3.86 -9.08
N ALA A 106 3.62 3.88 -8.13
CA ALA A 106 5.03 3.61 -8.35
C ALA A 106 5.35 2.12 -8.31
N THR A 107 4.51 1.28 -7.68
CA THR A 107 4.74 -0.17 -7.52
C THR A 107 6.08 -0.41 -6.80
N ASP A 108 6.83 -1.41 -7.21
CA ASP A 108 8.28 -1.62 -6.99
C ASP A 108 9.22 -0.49 -7.49
N GLY A 109 8.71 0.66 -7.93
CA GLY A 109 9.48 1.73 -8.56
C GLY A 109 9.50 1.65 -10.08
N SER A 110 9.08 0.53 -10.67
CA SER A 110 8.94 0.40 -12.12
C SER A 110 7.68 1.08 -12.62
N GLY A 111 6.65 1.30 -11.79
CA GLY A 111 5.33 1.85 -12.14
C GLY A 111 4.31 0.80 -12.61
N ILE A 112 3.04 1.19 -12.73
CA ILE A 112 1.95 0.30 -13.14
C ILE A 112 2.09 -0.14 -14.61
N GLY A 113 1.72 -1.38 -14.94
CA GLY A 113 1.58 -1.85 -16.33
C GLY A 113 0.51 -1.09 -17.11
N THR A 114 0.62 -0.98 -18.44
CA THR A 114 -0.20 -0.10 -19.27
C THR A 114 -1.72 -0.36 -19.16
N GLU A 115 -2.13 -1.62 -19.24
CA GLU A 115 -3.54 -2.03 -19.13
C GLU A 115 -4.10 -1.71 -17.74
N MET A 116 -3.41 -2.13 -16.69
CA MET A 116 -3.80 -1.84 -15.31
C MET A 116 -3.83 -0.32 -15.03
N LEU A 117 -2.89 0.45 -15.59
CA LEU A 117 -2.83 1.90 -15.44
C LEU A 117 -4.03 2.58 -16.11
N HIS A 118 -4.47 2.09 -17.27
CA HIS A 118 -5.69 2.55 -17.91
C HIS A 118 -6.91 2.36 -17.00
N ASP A 119 -7.06 1.16 -16.41
CA ASP A 119 -8.21 0.83 -15.57
C ASP A 119 -8.22 1.57 -14.24
N VAL A 120 -7.06 1.74 -13.62
CA VAL A 120 -6.89 2.57 -12.42
C VAL A 120 -7.26 4.03 -12.72
N ARG A 121 -6.75 4.59 -13.82
CA ARG A 121 -7.10 5.96 -14.25
C ARG A 121 -8.60 6.11 -14.50
N HIS A 122 -9.21 5.15 -15.18
CA HIS A 122 -10.64 5.15 -15.46
C HIS A 122 -11.45 5.13 -14.15
N SER A 123 -11.16 4.18 -13.26
CA SER A 123 -11.84 4.04 -11.98
C SER A 123 -11.73 5.30 -11.11
N LEU A 124 -10.52 5.86 -11.00
CA LEU A 124 -10.29 7.08 -10.24
C LEU A 124 -11.02 8.29 -10.83
N ARG A 125 -11.05 8.43 -12.16
CA ARG A 125 -11.84 9.48 -12.84
C ARG A 125 -13.32 9.35 -12.52
N VAL A 126 -13.90 8.16 -12.68
CA VAL A 126 -15.31 7.88 -12.39
C VAL A 126 -15.67 8.16 -10.93
N ILE A 127 -14.81 7.81 -9.97
CA ILE A 127 -15.06 8.10 -8.55
C ILE A 127 -14.93 9.60 -8.28
N SER A 128 -13.92 10.25 -8.86
CA SER A 128 -13.63 11.66 -8.64
C SER A 128 -14.67 12.64 -9.21
N SER A 129 -15.42 12.24 -10.23
CA SER A 129 -16.43 13.07 -10.91
C SER A 129 -17.78 13.14 -10.19
N ARG A 130 -18.01 12.31 -9.17
CA ARG A 130 -19.24 12.34 -8.37
C ARG A 130 -19.25 13.57 -7.46
N ARG A 131 -20.16 14.54 -7.71
CA ARG A 131 -20.19 15.85 -7.00
C ARG A 131 -20.22 15.71 -5.47
N ASP A 132 -21.04 14.81 -4.93
CA ASP A 132 -21.20 14.61 -3.48
C ASP A 132 -20.60 13.28 -2.98
N GLY A 133 -19.65 12.72 -3.75
CA GLY A 133 -19.01 11.47 -3.40
C GLY A 133 -18.06 11.66 -2.22
N ALA A 134 -18.29 10.91 -1.13
CA ALA A 134 -17.42 10.92 0.06
C ALA A 134 -15.97 10.45 -0.21
N LEU A 135 -15.68 9.99 -1.43
CA LEU A 135 -14.35 9.59 -1.92
C LEU A 135 -13.80 10.49 -3.04
N SER A 136 -14.56 11.47 -3.53
CA SER A 136 -14.21 12.22 -4.74
C SER A 136 -12.91 13.01 -4.57
N SER A 137 -12.70 13.61 -3.39
CA SER A 137 -11.49 14.37 -3.08
C SER A 137 -10.24 13.47 -3.07
N VAL A 138 -10.28 12.35 -2.33
CA VAL A 138 -9.15 11.41 -2.26
C VAL A 138 -8.90 10.73 -3.61
N ALA A 139 -9.94 10.48 -4.41
CA ALA A 139 -9.78 9.96 -5.77
C ALA A 139 -9.02 10.93 -6.69
N ARG A 140 -9.27 12.25 -6.59
CA ARG A 140 -8.49 13.27 -7.31
C ARG A 140 -7.03 13.27 -6.86
N VAL A 141 -6.79 13.20 -5.56
CA VAL A 141 -5.43 13.11 -5.00
C VAL A 141 -4.73 11.86 -5.55
N CYS A 142 -5.39 10.71 -5.54
CA CYS A 142 -4.80 9.48 -6.05
C CYS A 142 -4.54 9.55 -7.56
N LEU A 143 -5.48 10.06 -8.35
CA LEU A 143 -5.30 10.19 -9.80
C LEU A 143 -4.06 11.03 -10.14
N ALA A 144 -3.88 12.17 -9.46
CA ALA A 144 -2.72 13.03 -9.68
C ALA A 144 -1.40 12.34 -9.34
N ASN A 145 -1.34 11.61 -8.21
CA ASN A 145 -0.10 10.96 -7.77
C ASN A 145 0.22 9.69 -8.57
N VAL A 146 -0.79 8.91 -8.95
CA VAL A 146 -0.62 7.77 -9.88
C VAL A 146 -0.10 8.25 -11.22
N ASN A 147 -0.65 9.34 -11.77
CA ASN A 147 -0.14 9.91 -13.02
C ASN A 147 1.29 10.40 -12.89
N ARG A 148 1.63 11.06 -11.78
CA ARG A 148 2.99 11.51 -11.50
C ARG A 148 3.98 10.35 -11.42
N ALA A 149 3.61 9.25 -10.77
CA ALA A 149 4.46 8.07 -10.65
C ALA A 149 4.73 7.38 -12.00
N ASN A 150 3.85 7.58 -12.99
CA ASN A 150 3.90 6.91 -14.30
C ASN A 150 4.14 7.90 -15.46
N ALA A 151 4.72 9.08 -15.19
CA ALA A 151 4.88 10.14 -16.21
C ALA A 151 5.96 9.84 -17.25
N SER A 152 6.88 8.92 -16.96
CA SER A 152 8.00 8.52 -17.83
C SER A 152 7.76 7.21 -18.58
N LYS A 153 6.54 6.67 -18.54
CA LYS A 153 6.14 5.46 -19.26
C LYS A 153 5.38 5.78 -20.54
#